data_AF-A0A962BAE3-F1
#
_entry.id   AF-A0A962BAE3-F1
#
_cell.length_a   1.000
_cell.length_b   1.000
_cell.length_c   1.000
_cell.angle_alpha   90.00
_cell.angle_beta   90.00
_cell.angle_gamma   90.00
#
_symmetry.space_group_name_H-M   'P 1'
#
loop_
_entity.id
_entity.type
_entity.pdbx_description
1 polymer ?
#
loop_
_entity_poly.entity_id
_entity_poly.type
_entity_poly.pdbx_seq_one_letter_code
_entity_poly.pdbx_strand_id
1 'polypeptide(L)'
;ADDCAKILFAIGQQLTKRLLHTSRKASRLAFMDVTSRIVNTLNDLCEEPDAMSHPQGTQIRVSRQELARIVGCSREMAGRVLKQLEEDGALEAHGKTIVVYHERS
;
A
#
# COMPACT_ATOMS: atom_id res chain seq x y z
N ALA A 1 27.71 -41.96 -16.00
CA ALA A 1 27.90 -41.14 -14.78
C ALA A 1 27.82 -39.65 -15.09
N ASP A 2 28.51 -39.19 -16.15
CA ASP A 2 28.58 -37.78 -16.55
C ASP A 2 27.22 -37.16 -16.97
N ASP A 3 26.37 -37.94 -17.65
CA ASP A 3 25.03 -37.45 -18.06
C ASP A 3 24.07 -37.24 -16.89
N CYS A 4 24.19 -38.04 -15.83
CA CYS A 4 23.35 -37.91 -14.64
C CYS A 4 23.67 -36.59 -13.91
N ALA A 5 24.96 -36.21 -13.84
CA ALA A 5 25.38 -34.94 -13.28
C ALA A 5 24.89 -33.73 -14.11
N LYS A 6 24.93 -33.83 -15.45
CA LYS A 6 24.40 -32.80 -16.35
C LYS A 6 22.89 -32.62 -16.20
N ILE A 7 22.13 -33.71 -16.10
CA ILE A 7 20.69 -33.68 -15.88
C ILE A 7 20.37 -33.07 -14.51
N LEU A 8 21.08 -33.47 -13.45
CA LEU A 8 20.89 -32.93 -12.10
C LEU A 8 21.17 -31.42 -12.05
N PHE A 9 22.23 -30.96 -12.71
CA PHE A 9 22.58 -29.55 -12.81
C PHE A 9 21.50 -28.74 -13.54
N ALA A 10 20.98 -29.26 -14.67
CA ALA A 10 19.91 -28.62 -15.42
C ALA A 10 18.62 -28.49 -14.59
N ILE A 11 18.28 -29.53 -13.81
CA ILE A 11 17.14 -29.50 -12.88
C ILE A 11 17.36 -28.47 -11.77
N GLY A 12 18.53 -28.46 -11.13
CA GLY A 12 18.87 -27.50 -10.07
C GLY A 12 18.81 -26.05 -10.54
N GLN A 13 19.26 -25.78 -11.76
CA GLN A 13 19.21 -24.45 -12.37
C GLN A 13 17.75 -24.01 -12.63
N GLN A 14 16.89 -24.91 -13.13
CA GLN A 14 15.47 -24.61 -13.33
C GLN A 14 14.74 -24.37 -11.99
N LEU A 15 15.01 -25.19 -10.97
CA LEU A 15 14.42 -25.03 -9.64
C LEU A 15 14.83 -23.69 -9.01
N THR A 16 16.12 -23.34 -9.05
CA THR A 16 16.62 -22.07 -8.51
C THR A 16 15.99 -20.87 -9.22
N LYS A 17 15.88 -20.92 -10.56
CA LYS A 17 15.20 -19.87 -11.34
C LYS A 17 13.73 -19.71 -10.94
N ARG A 18 13.01 -20.83 -10.77
CA ARG A 18 11.61 -20.83 -10.32
C ARG A 18 11.48 -20.30 -8.90
N LEU A 19 12.34 -20.72 -7.98
CA LEU A 19 12.34 -20.26 -6.59
C LEU A 19 12.60 -18.75 -6.49
N LEU A 20 13.62 -18.24 -7.17
CA LEU A 20 13.91 -16.81 -7.20
C LEU A 20 12.77 -16.00 -7.85
N HIS A 21 12.16 -16.52 -8.91
CA HIS A 21 11.00 -15.87 -9.54
C HIS A 21 9.81 -15.82 -8.58
N THR A 22 9.50 -16.92 -7.89
CA THR A 22 8.44 -16.98 -6.89
C THR A 22 8.73 -16.08 -5.69
N SER A 23 9.96 -16.06 -5.17
CA SER A 23 10.37 -15.18 -4.06
C SER A 23 10.24 -13.70 -4.44
N ARG A 24 10.71 -13.31 -5.64
CA ARG A 24 10.52 -11.95 -6.16
C ARG A 24 9.05 -11.61 -6.39
N LYS A 25 8.23 -12.57 -6.84
CA LYS A 25 6.79 -12.37 -7.05
C LYS A 25 6.04 -12.27 -5.72
N ALA A 26 6.38 -13.08 -4.73
CA ALA A 26 5.84 -13.00 -3.37
C ALA A 26 6.23 -11.69 -2.67
N SER A 27 7.47 -11.26 -2.83
CA SER A 27 7.92 -9.93 -2.41
C SER A 27 7.12 -8.84 -3.13
N ARG A 28 7.02 -8.85 -4.47
CA ARG A 28 6.21 -7.88 -5.23
C ARG A 28 4.72 -7.90 -4.87
N LEU A 29 4.13 -9.05 -4.54
CA LEU A 29 2.73 -9.15 -4.10
C LEU A 29 2.54 -8.66 -2.65
N ALA A 30 3.54 -8.83 -1.80
CA ALA A 30 3.60 -8.17 -0.50
C ALA A 30 3.78 -6.63 -0.63
N PHE A 31 4.29 -6.17 -1.78
CA PHE A 31 4.56 -4.78 -2.13
C PHE A 31 3.63 -4.19 -3.22
N MET A 32 2.47 -4.80 -3.56
CA MET A 32 1.42 -4.00 -4.22
C MET A 32 0.93 -3.00 -3.16
N ASP A 33 1.34 -1.74 -3.36
CA ASP A 33 1.66 -0.80 -2.29
C ASP A 33 0.49 -0.51 -1.37
N VAL A 34 0.67 -0.81 -0.08
CA VAL A 34 -0.25 -0.39 0.97
C VAL A 34 -0.50 1.12 0.89
N THR A 35 0.49 1.90 0.44
CA THR A 35 0.37 3.33 0.11
C THR A 35 -0.71 3.59 -0.93
N SER A 36 -0.65 2.97 -2.10
CA SER A 36 -1.62 3.20 -3.18
C SER A 36 -3.03 2.78 -2.75
N ARG A 37 -3.18 1.66 -2.02
CA ARG A 37 -4.49 1.26 -1.49
C ARG A 37 -5.04 2.25 -0.47
N ILE A 38 -4.19 2.81 0.39
CA ILE A 38 -4.58 3.87 1.34
C ILE A 38 -5.02 5.11 0.58
N VAL A 39 -4.25 5.57 -0.42
CA VAL A 39 -4.60 6.74 -1.23
C VAL A 39 -5.97 6.55 -1.90
N ASN A 40 -6.20 5.41 -2.55
CA ASN A 40 -7.49 5.13 -3.17
C ASN A 40 -8.63 5.12 -2.14
N THR A 41 -8.42 4.47 -0.98
CA THR A 41 -9.43 4.43 0.09
C THR A 41 -9.73 5.83 0.63
N LEU A 42 -8.72 6.70 0.76
CA LEU A 42 -8.92 8.08 1.19
C LEU A 42 -9.71 8.88 0.14
N ASN A 43 -9.47 8.64 -1.15
CA ASN A 43 -10.24 9.27 -2.22
C ASN A 43 -11.70 8.78 -2.23
N ASP A 44 -11.93 7.48 -2.08
CA ASP A 44 -13.27 6.90 -1.99
C ASP A 44 -14.04 7.52 -0.80
N LEU A 45 -13.40 7.62 0.38
CA LEU A 45 -13.98 8.26 1.56
C LEU A 45 -14.26 9.76 1.37
N CYS A 46 -13.56 10.44 0.45
CA CYS A 46 -13.85 11.84 0.14
C CYS A 46 -15.13 12.02 -0.70
N GLU A 47 -15.63 10.96 -1.35
CA GLU A 47 -16.86 10.97 -2.15
C GLU A 47 -18.09 10.51 -1.37
N GLU A 48 -17.92 9.97 -0.16
CA GLU A 48 -19.00 9.54 0.72
C GLU A 48 -19.79 10.73 1.31
N PRO A 49 -21.08 10.57 1.63
CA PRO A 49 -21.94 11.66 2.09
C PRO A 49 -21.57 12.23 3.47
N ASP A 50 -20.74 11.55 4.23
CA ASP A 50 -20.20 12.01 5.52
C ASP A 50 -18.91 12.84 5.37
N ALA A 51 -18.33 12.92 4.18
CA ALA A 51 -17.22 13.80 3.87
C ALA A 51 -17.65 15.28 3.95
N MET A 52 -16.77 16.11 4.52
CA MET A 52 -17.02 17.53 4.75
C MET A 52 -16.12 18.37 3.83
N SER A 53 -16.67 19.43 3.24
CA SER A 53 -15.85 20.40 2.49
C SER A 53 -14.89 21.14 3.43
N HIS A 54 -13.64 21.33 3.00
CA HIS A 54 -12.60 22.04 3.75
C HIS A 54 -11.93 23.09 2.84
N PRO A 55 -11.48 24.26 3.35
CA PRO A 55 -10.87 25.31 2.53
C PRO A 55 -9.68 24.87 1.67
N GLN A 56 -9.01 23.77 2.05
CA GLN A 56 -7.85 23.22 1.34
C GLN A 56 -8.17 21.90 0.60
N GLY A 57 -9.39 21.37 0.71
CA GLY A 57 -9.75 20.11 0.08
C GLY A 57 -10.99 19.45 0.70
N THR A 58 -10.90 18.17 1.04
CA THR A 58 -11.99 17.42 1.68
C THR A 58 -11.55 16.89 3.05
N GLN A 59 -12.39 17.07 4.05
CA GLN A 59 -12.19 16.55 5.41
C GLN A 59 -13.02 15.28 5.60
N ILE A 60 -12.36 14.21 6.03
CA ILE A 60 -12.97 12.93 6.36
C ILE A 60 -12.64 12.52 7.80
N ARG A 61 -13.48 11.66 8.39
CA ARG A 61 -13.28 11.17 9.75
C ARG A 61 -13.08 9.66 9.76
N VAL A 62 -11.82 9.23 9.81
CA VAL A 62 -11.43 7.82 9.84
C VAL A 62 -10.26 7.60 10.79
N SER A 63 -10.34 6.62 11.67
CA SER A 63 -9.21 6.23 12.51
C SER A 63 -8.22 5.35 11.75
N ARG A 64 -6.95 5.34 12.18
CA ARG A 64 -5.91 4.45 11.64
C ARG A 64 -6.29 2.97 11.69
N GLN A 65 -7.11 2.56 12.69
CA GLN A 65 -7.53 1.18 12.84
C GLN A 65 -8.68 0.81 11.89
N GLU A 66 -9.60 1.75 11.63
CA GLU A 66 -10.64 1.60 10.61
C GLU A 66 -10.01 1.56 9.21
N LEU A 67 -9.12 2.52 8.91
CA LEU A 67 -8.40 2.57 7.64
C LEU A 67 -7.60 1.27 7.39
N ALA A 68 -6.89 0.78 8.40
CA ALA A 68 -6.15 -0.48 8.30
C ALA A 68 -7.05 -1.69 8.05
N ARG A 69 -8.26 -1.70 8.63
CA ARG A 69 -9.25 -2.77 8.42
C ARG A 69 -9.81 -2.74 7.00
N ILE A 70 -10.11 -1.55 6.46
CA ILE A 70 -10.62 -1.38 5.09
C ILE A 70 -9.55 -1.80 4.07
N VAL A 71 -8.31 -1.35 4.26
CA VAL A 71 -7.20 -1.58 3.32
C VAL A 71 -6.61 -2.99 3.41
N GLY A 72 -6.79 -3.67 4.54
CA GLY A 72 -6.14 -4.96 4.82
C GLY A 72 -4.65 -4.79 5.13
N CYS A 73 -4.30 -3.93 6.07
CA CYS A 73 -2.93 -3.76 6.57
C CYS A 73 -2.88 -3.62 8.10
N SER A 74 -1.69 -3.47 8.68
CA SER A 74 -1.57 -3.19 10.12
C SER A 74 -1.83 -1.71 10.41
N ARG A 75 -2.27 -1.40 11.64
CA ARG A 75 -2.46 -0.01 12.09
C ARG A 75 -1.18 0.81 11.98
N GLU A 76 -0.04 0.20 12.27
CA GLU A 76 1.28 0.81 12.20
C GLU A 76 1.67 1.13 10.76
N MET A 77 1.35 0.23 9.82
CA MET A 77 1.54 0.47 8.39
C MET A 77 0.67 1.64 7.91
N ALA A 78 -0.62 1.66 8.26
CA ALA A 78 -1.50 2.78 7.94
C ALA A 78 -0.98 4.10 8.53
N GLY A 79 -0.51 4.08 9.78
CA GLY A 79 0.09 5.25 10.41
C GLY A 79 1.35 5.77 9.71
N ARG A 80 2.25 4.86 9.29
CA ARG A 80 3.46 5.24 8.54
C ARG A 80 3.14 5.85 7.18
N VAL A 81 2.19 5.27 6.45
CA VAL A 81 1.76 5.80 5.15
C VAL A 81 1.11 7.17 5.30
N LEU A 82 0.20 7.35 6.27
CA LEU A 82 -0.40 8.67 6.50
C LEU A 82 0.66 9.73 6.83
N LYS A 83 1.67 9.38 7.64
CA LYS A 83 2.79 10.28 7.95
C LYS A 83 3.62 10.61 6.72
N GLN A 84 3.86 9.65 5.84
CA GLN A 84 4.56 9.89 4.57
C GLN A 84 3.76 10.83 3.66
N LEU A 85 2.45 10.59 3.50
CA LEU A 85 1.58 11.45 2.69
C LEU A 85 1.47 12.88 3.26
N GLU A 86 1.54 13.03 4.58
CA GLU A 86 1.62 14.34 5.25
C GLU A 86 2.97 15.04 4.99
N GLU A 87 4.09 14.31 5.06
CA GLU A 87 5.43 14.82 4.72
C GLU A 87 5.54 15.21 3.23
N ASP A 88 4.86 14.47 2.35
CA ASP A 88 4.79 14.75 0.90
C ASP A 88 3.80 15.88 0.58
N GLY A 89 3.07 16.41 1.56
CA GLY A 89 2.13 17.51 1.38
C GLY A 89 0.84 17.14 0.66
N ALA A 90 0.43 15.88 0.68
CA ALA A 90 -0.81 15.40 0.06
C ALA A 90 -2.03 15.46 1.00
N LEU A 91 -1.81 15.44 2.31
CA LEU A 91 -2.87 15.51 3.33
C LEU A 91 -2.36 16.08 4.66
N GLU A 92 -3.27 16.31 5.60
CA GLU A 92 -2.97 16.60 7.01
C GLU A 92 -3.81 15.69 7.92
N ALA A 93 -3.22 15.12 8.98
CA ALA A 93 -3.88 14.11 9.80
C ALA A 93 -3.88 14.44 11.31
N HIS A 94 -5.03 14.91 11.82
CA HIS A 94 -5.25 15.23 13.23
C HIS A 94 -6.14 14.22 13.94
N GLY A 95 -5.53 13.28 14.66
CA GLY A 95 -6.25 12.26 15.42
C GLY A 95 -7.04 11.30 14.51
N LYS A 96 -8.38 11.45 14.49
CA LYS A 96 -9.29 10.71 13.59
C LYS A 96 -9.78 11.55 12.40
N THR A 97 -9.35 12.80 12.30
CA THR A 97 -9.72 13.72 11.23
C THR A 97 -8.57 13.79 10.23
N ILE A 98 -8.86 13.62 8.95
CA ILE A 98 -7.89 13.74 7.86
C ILE A 98 -8.43 14.77 6.87
N VAL A 99 -7.58 15.71 6.47
CA VAL A 99 -7.86 16.65 5.38
C VAL A 99 -7.02 16.21 4.19
N VAL A 100 -7.68 15.78 3.12
CA VAL A 100 -7.03 15.44 1.84
C VAL A 100 -7.03 16.68 0.97
N TYR A 101 -5.86 17.07 0.45
CA TYR A 101 -5.74 18.24 -0.41
C TYR A 101 -6.12 17.90 -1.85
N HIS A 102 -6.79 18.83 -2.53
CA HIS A 102 -7.00 18.76 -3.97
C HIS A 102 -5.98 19.64 -4.67
N GLU A 103 -5.37 19.17 -5.75
CA GLU A 103 -4.53 20.03 -6.58
C GLU A 103 -5.35 21.24 -7.03
N ARG A 104 -4.88 22.44 -6.70
CA ARG A 104 -5.39 23.66 -7.32
C ARG A 104 -4.97 23.60 -8.79
N SER A 105 -5.93 23.23 -9.65
CA SER A 105 -5.78 23.38 -11.11
C SER A 105 -5.45 24.82 -11.49
#